data_AF-A0A136HF97-F1
#
_entry.id   AF-A0A136HF97-F1
#
_cell.length_a   1.000
_cell.length_b   1.000
_cell.length_c   1.000
_cell.angle_alpha   90.00
_cell.angle_beta   90.00
_cell.angle_gamma   90.00
#
_symmetry.space_group_name_H-M   'P 1'
#
loop_
_entity.id
_entity.type
_entity.pdbx_description
1 polymer ?
#
loop_
_entity_poly.entity_id
_entity_poly.type
_entity_poly.pdbx_seq_one_letter_code
_entity_poly.pdbx_strand_id
1 'polypeptide(L)'
;MKKADLDVNSQQNNASFEELVKYVRVRSAEGARFVEFDFAIGDPSLFVELVMPQGAFEHFCLNNKVVHMTTEQMQAVDAEMDKWRYGEETLMARNHNRTTQ
;
A
#
# COMPACT_ATOMS: atom_id res chain seq x y z
N MET A 1 15.59 -34.84 34.70
CA MET A 1 15.85 -33.45 35.14
C MET A 1 15.87 -32.53 33.93
N LYS A 2 14.84 -31.68 33.85
CA LYS A 2 14.63 -30.39 33.15
C LYS A 2 15.68 -29.83 32.17
N LYS A 3 15.18 -29.47 30.97
CA LYS A 3 15.10 -28.11 30.38
C LYS A 3 14.08 -28.21 29.23
N ALA A 4 12.83 -27.75 29.27
CA ALA A 4 12.26 -26.43 29.61
C ALA A 4 12.66 -25.34 28.59
N ASP A 5 11.71 -25.11 27.68
CA ASP A 5 11.24 -23.82 27.16
C ASP A 5 11.99 -23.14 26.00
N LEU A 6 11.47 -23.37 24.79
CA LEU A 6 11.69 -22.60 23.56
C LEU A 6 10.33 -22.17 22.99
N ASP A 7 9.56 -21.34 23.71
CA ASP A 7 8.33 -20.74 23.17
C ASP A 7 7.96 -19.46 23.95
N VAL A 8 8.68 -18.36 23.73
CA VAL A 8 8.36 -17.05 24.36
C VAL A 8 8.60 -15.86 23.41
N ASN A 9 8.16 -15.93 22.14
CA ASN A 9 8.11 -14.68 21.34
C ASN A 9 7.18 -14.60 20.11
N SER A 10 6.31 -15.59 19.86
CA SER A 10 5.44 -15.56 18.67
C SER A 10 4.11 -14.82 18.86
N GLN A 11 3.70 -14.56 20.11
CA GLN A 11 2.34 -14.05 20.39
C GLN A 11 2.24 -12.53 20.52
N GLN A 12 3.32 -11.81 20.87
CA GLN A 12 3.26 -10.36 21.07
C GLN A 12 3.27 -9.53 19.76
N ASN A 13 3.76 -10.10 18.66
CA ASN A 13 3.90 -9.38 17.38
C ASN A 13 2.70 -9.53 16.42
N ASN A 14 1.82 -10.52 16.63
CA ASN A 14 0.67 -10.74 15.74
C ASN A 14 -0.50 -9.81 16.07
N ALA A 15 -0.77 -9.58 17.35
CA ALA A 15 -1.88 -8.73 17.78
C ALA A 15 -1.72 -7.28 17.25
N SER A 16 -0.51 -6.73 17.30
CA SER A 16 -0.22 -5.39 16.81
C SER A 16 -0.41 -5.24 15.30
N PHE A 17 -0.15 -6.30 14.52
CA PHE A 17 -0.31 -6.27 13.07
C PHE A 17 -1.78 -6.39 12.64
N GLU A 18 -2.58 -7.18 13.37
CA GLU A 18 -4.01 -7.32 13.10
C GLU A 18 -4.80 -6.02 13.34
N GLU A 19 -4.31 -5.18 14.26
CA GLU A 19 -4.87 -3.86 14.59
C GLU A 19 -4.54 -2.76 13.56
N LEU A 20 -3.57 -2.99 12.67
CA LEU A 20 -3.21 -2.01 11.65
C LEU A 20 -4.31 -1.84 10.61
N VAL A 21 -4.57 -0.56 10.28
CA VAL A 21 -5.50 -0.18 9.22
C VAL A 21 -4.96 -0.68 7.88
N LYS A 22 -5.83 -1.32 7.08
CA LYS A 22 -5.47 -1.84 5.77
C LYS A 22 -6.10 -0.94 4.70
N TYR A 23 -5.30 -0.41 3.80
CA TYR A 23 -5.73 0.57 2.82
C TYR A 23 -5.81 -0.05 1.43
N VAL A 24 -6.76 0.41 0.62
CA VAL A 24 -6.83 0.09 -0.81
C VAL A 24 -6.95 1.35 -1.66
N ARG A 25 -6.26 1.36 -2.81
CA ARG A 25 -6.36 2.41 -3.85
C ARG A 25 -6.59 1.74 -5.20
N VAL A 26 -7.76 1.93 -5.78
CA VAL A 26 -8.07 1.39 -7.12
C VAL A 26 -7.39 2.25 -8.19
N ARG A 27 -6.69 1.60 -9.12
CA ARG A 27 -5.96 2.22 -10.24
C ARG A 27 -6.64 2.00 -11.59
N SER A 28 -7.42 0.94 -11.72
CA SER A 28 -8.19 0.64 -12.94
C SER A 28 -9.37 1.59 -13.12
N ALA A 29 -9.78 1.81 -14.38
CA ALA A 29 -11.00 2.53 -14.70
C ALA A 29 -12.27 1.79 -14.25
N GLU A 30 -13.38 2.52 -14.11
CA GLU A 30 -14.68 1.95 -13.81
C GLU A 30 -15.12 0.93 -14.89
N GLY A 31 -15.66 -0.20 -14.46
CA GLY A 31 -16.10 -1.28 -15.36
C GLY A 31 -14.98 -2.10 -16.01
N ALA A 32 -13.71 -1.89 -15.63
CA ALA A 32 -12.60 -2.70 -16.11
C ALA A 32 -12.79 -4.19 -15.77
N ARG A 33 -12.39 -5.09 -16.69
CA ARG A 33 -12.51 -6.55 -16.53
C ARG A 33 -11.76 -7.06 -15.30
N PHE A 34 -10.62 -6.43 -15.00
CA PHE A 34 -9.81 -6.69 -13.82
C PHE A 34 -9.68 -5.38 -13.05
N VAL A 35 -9.70 -5.50 -11.73
CA VAL A 35 -9.42 -4.41 -10.80
C VAL A 35 -7.94 -4.43 -10.49
N GLU A 36 -7.27 -3.35 -10.86
CA GLU A 36 -5.88 -3.08 -10.49
C GLU A 36 -5.93 -2.17 -9.25
N PHE A 37 -5.26 -2.55 -8.18
CA PHE A 37 -5.30 -1.79 -6.94
C PHE A 37 -4.04 -1.97 -6.10
N ASP A 38 -3.73 -0.95 -5.32
CA ASP A 38 -2.65 -0.98 -4.33
C ASP A 38 -3.23 -1.39 -2.98
N PHE A 39 -2.49 -2.22 -2.25
CA PHE A 39 -2.85 -2.67 -0.91
C PHE A 39 -1.74 -2.37 0.09
N ALA A 40 -2.08 -1.63 1.14
CA ALA A 40 -1.14 -1.18 2.17
C ALA A 40 -1.62 -1.57 3.57
N ILE A 41 -0.70 -1.72 4.53
CA ILE A 41 -1.02 -2.05 5.93
C ILE A 41 -0.26 -1.10 6.84
N GLY A 42 -0.99 -0.37 7.68
CA GLY A 42 -0.46 0.64 8.59
C GLY A 42 -0.09 1.95 7.89
N ASP A 43 0.77 1.87 6.87
CA ASP A 43 1.25 3.02 6.11
C ASP A 43 0.80 2.96 4.64
N PRO A 44 -0.03 3.91 4.16
CA PRO A 44 -0.47 3.99 2.76
C PRO A 44 0.64 4.09 1.72
N SER A 45 1.84 4.58 2.05
CA SER A 45 2.95 4.71 1.10
C SER A 45 3.72 3.41 0.87
N LEU A 46 3.57 2.44 1.79
CA LEU A 46 4.17 1.10 1.69
C LEU A 46 3.12 0.08 1.26
N PHE A 47 3.00 -0.11 -0.05
CA PHE A 47 1.97 -0.96 -0.65
C PHE A 47 2.54 -2.02 -1.60
N VAL A 48 1.70 -3.02 -1.87
CA VAL A 48 1.87 -3.96 -2.99
C VAL A 48 0.81 -3.71 -4.04
N GLU A 49 1.20 -3.84 -5.31
CA GLU A 49 0.28 -3.71 -6.45
C GLU A 49 -0.34 -5.09 -6.75
N LEU A 50 -1.66 -5.14 -6.88
CA LEU A 50 -2.43 -6.37 -7.10
C LEU A 50 -3.42 -6.20 -8.26
N VAL A 51 -3.70 -7.30 -8.95
CA VAL A 51 -4.68 -7.34 -10.05
C VAL A 51 -5.59 -8.56 -9.89
N MET A 52 -6.90 -8.35 -9.85
CA MET A 52 -7.89 -9.42 -9.59
C MET A 52 -9.19 -9.20 -10.38
N PRO A 53 -9.98 -10.25 -10.66
CA PRO A 53 -11.37 -10.08 -11.13
C PRO A 53 -12.22 -9.31 -10.11
N GLN A 54 -13.23 -8.56 -10.57
CA GLN A 54 -14.08 -7.69 -9.73
C GLN A 54 -14.64 -8.40 -8.48
N GLY A 55 -15.31 -9.54 -8.64
CA GLY A 55 -15.88 -10.27 -7.50
C GLY A 55 -14.80 -10.74 -6.50
N ALA A 56 -13.61 -11.10 -6.98
CA ALA A 56 -12.51 -11.51 -6.10
C ALA A 56 -11.93 -10.31 -5.33
N PHE A 57 -11.87 -9.13 -5.95
CA PHE A 57 -11.52 -7.87 -5.27
C PHE A 57 -12.54 -7.51 -4.18
N GLU A 58 -13.85 -7.62 -4.44
CA GLU A 58 -14.89 -7.38 -3.42
C GLU A 58 -14.72 -8.33 -2.22
N HIS A 59 -14.52 -9.62 -2.47
CA HIS A 59 -14.24 -10.60 -1.41
C HIS A 59 -12.95 -10.27 -0.65
N PHE A 60 -11.91 -9.81 -1.35
CA PHE A 60 -10.65 -9.38 -0.74
C PHE A 60 -10.87 -8.21 0.24
N CYS A 61 -11.63 -7.19 -0.18
CA CYS A 61 -11.95 -6.02 0.64
C CYS A 61 -12.71 -6.41 1.92
N LEU A 62 -13.71 -7.29 1.80
CA LEU A 62 -14.50 -7.78 2.93
C LEU A 62 -13.64 -8.57 3.93
N ASN A 63 -12.81 -9.49 3.44
CA ASN A 63 -11.99 -10.34 4.30
C ASN A 63 -10.92 -9.54 5.05
N ASN A 64 -10.34 -8.53 4.40
CA ASN A 64 -9.27 -7.72 4.97
C ASN A 64 -9.78 -6.50 5.75
N LYS A 65 -11.08 -6.18 5.69
CA LYS A 65 -11.70 -5.00 6.34
C LYS A 65 -10.98 -3.71 5.95
N VAL A 66 -10.78 -3.53 4.65
CA VAL A 66 -9.97 -2.43 4.11
C VAL A 66 -10.71 -1.10 4.13
N VAL A 67 -9.93 -0.03 4.17
CA VAL A 67 -10.39 1.36 4.01
C VAL A 67 -9.89 1.86 2.65
N HIS A 68 -10.78 2.47 1.86
CA HIS A 68 -10.36 3.12 0.62
C HIS A 68 -9.59 4.40 0.96
N MET A 69 -8.45 4.60 0.31
CA MET A 69 -7.68 5.83 0.47
C MET A 69 -8.49 7.04 0.04
N THR A 70 -8.40 8.13 0.79
CA THR A 70 -8.98 9.41 0.36
C THR A 70 -8.15 10.02 -0.76
N THR A 71 -8.73 10.98 -1.49
CA THR A 71 -8.03 11.71 -2.56
C THR A 71 -6.73 12.33 -2.05
N GLU A 72 -6.74 12.90 -0.85
CA GLU A 72 -5.58 13.54 -0.23
C GLU A 72 -4.48 12.52 0.09
N GLN A 73 -4.85 11.33 0.60
CA GLN A 73 -3.90 10.25 0.85
C GLN A 73 -3.29 9.75 -0.47
N MET A 74 -4.10 9.59 -1.52
CA MET A 74 -3.61 9.17 -2.83
C MET A 74 -2.59 10.17 -3.39
N GLN A 75 -2.87 11.48 -3.28
CA GLN A 75 -1.97 12.55 -3.72
C GLN A 75 -0.66 12.58 -2.92
N ALA A 76 -0.73 12.38 -1.59
CA ALA A 76 0.45 12.33 -0.75
C ALA A 76 1.36 11.14 -1.11
N VAL A 77 0.76 9.97 -1.34
CA VAL A 77 1.48 8.77 -1.79
C VAL A 77 2.13 9.00 -3.16
N ASP A 78 1.42 9.61 -4.11
CA ASP A 78 1.99 9.90 -5.44
C ASP A 78 3.17 10.88 -5.36
N ALA A 79 3.07 11.94 -4.54
CA ALA A 79 4.16 12.90 -4.33
C ALA A 79 5.39 12.25 -3.67
N GLU A 80 5.15 11.37 -2.69
CA GLU A 80 6.22 10.61 -2.05
C GLU A 80 6.91 9.66 -3.04
N MET A 81 6.13 8.94 -3.86
CA MET A 81 6.66 8.07 -4.90
C MET A 81 7.50 8.82 -5.94
N ASP A 82 7.06 10.00 -6.38
CA ASP A 82 7.82 10.85 -7.29
C ASP A 82 9.15 11.32 -6.67
N LYS A 83 9.12 11.69 -5.38
CA LYS A 83 10.34 12.02 -4.64
C LYS A 83 11.31 10.84 -4.63
N TRP A 84 10.84 9.62 -4.35
CA TRP A 84 11.72 8.44 -4.32
C TRP A 84 12.18 7.99 -5.72
N ARG A 85 11.37 8.20 -6.75
CA ARG A 85 11.68 7.81 -8.13
C ARG A 85 12.70 8.72 -8.79
N TYR A 86 12.63 10.03 -8.56
CA TYR A 86 13.47 11.02 -9.23
C TYR A 86 14.49 11.70 -8.30
N GLY A 87 14.31 11.55 -6.98
CA GLY A 87 15.11 12.18 -5.94
C GLY A 87 14.82 13.68 -5.78
N GLU A 88 14.87 14.17 -4.55
CA GLU A 88 14.91 15.60 -4.27
C GLU A 88 16.35 16.09 -4.55
N GLU A 89 16.54 17.14 -5.36
CA GLU A 89 17.86 17.72 -5.70
C GLU A 89 18.80 16.89 -6.62
N THR A 90 18.30 15.96 -7.43
CA THR A 90 19.17 15.24 -8.41
C THR A 90 19.31 16.01 -9.73
N LEU A 91 20.37 15.72 -10.50
CA LEU A 91 20.52 16.22 -11.89
C LEU A 91 19.32 15.84 -12.78
N MET A 92 18.65 14.71 -12.48
CA MET A 92 17.46 14.26 -13.20
C MET A 92 16.21 15.09 -12.82
N ALA A 93 16.08 15.51 -11.55
CA ALA A 93 15.01 16.40 -11.11
C ALA A 93 15.06 17.79 -11.80
N ARG A 94 16.26 18.32 -12.09
CA ARG A 94 16.43 19.64 -12.72
C ARG A 94 16.09 19.67 -14.22
N ASN A 95 16.12 18.53 -14.91
CA ASN A 95 15.80 18.46 -16.34
C ASN A 95 14.30 18.52 -16.64
N HIS A 96 13.43 18.12 -15.70
CA HIS A 96 11.98 18.10 -15.93
C HIS A 96 11.36 19.52 -15.97
N ASN A 97 11.88 20.46 -15.18
CA ASN A 97 11.40 21.86 -15.16
C ASN A 97 11.62 22.64 -16.48
N ARG A 98 12.33 22.06 -17.46
CA ARG A 98 12.65 22.71 -18.74
C ARG A 98 11.74 22.30 -19.89
N THR A 99 10.93 21.25 -19.74
CA THR A 99 10.12 20.67 -20.83
C THR A 99 8.65 21.09 -20.76
N THR A 100 8.25 21.83 -19.72
CA THR A 100 6.88 22.35 -19.51
C THR A 100 6.73 23.85 -19.76
N GLN A 101 7.69 24.49 -20.46
CA GLN A 101 7.53 25.84 -21.05
C GLN A 101 7.48 25.78 -22.57
#